data_AF-E3KFQ4-F1
#
_entry.id   AF-E3KFQ4-F1
#
_cell.length_a   1.000
_cell.length_b   1.000
_cell.length_c   1.000
_cell.angle_alpha   90.00
_cell.angle_beta   90.00
_cell.angle_gamma   90.00
#
_symmetry.space_group_name_H-M   'P 1'
#
loop_
_entity.id
_entity.type
_entity.pdbx_description
1 polymer ?
#
loop_
_entity_poly.entity_id
_entity_poly.type
_entity_poly.pdbx_seq_one_letter_code
_entity_poly.pdbx_strand_id
1 'polypeptide(L)'
;MADKEKLQNRSISCRSTFRPLEESNAIIKPGQLYGTISTPSFVTCNSDEPVDYQVLLNTNASAEHILLPDFIYGLSGKLLLLNTPAAPVLNYYLEMVAKICPAAQQLEDSTNKTFTLGPGVVIFVAKPKSDSDLDPIENKKMDLIIHVNHSDWDPAVRLISLHNSIDRHLY
;
A
#
# COMPACT_ATOMS: atom_id res chain seq x y z
N MET A 1 -15.72 19.80 -31.38
CA MET A 1 -15.80 19.65 -29.91
C MET A 1 -15.01 18.40 -29.60
N ALA A 2 -13.78 18.53 -29.10
CA ALA A 2 -12.92 17.38 -28.86
C ALA A 2 -13.35 16.71 -27.55
N ASP A 3 -13.86 15.49 -27.62
CA ASP A 3 -14.07 14.65 -26.46
C ASP A 3 -12.70 14.43 -25.80
N LYS A 4 -12.47 15.06 -24.65
CA LYS A 4 -11.38 14.66 -23.76
C LYS A 4 -11.71 13.23 -23.34
N GLU A 5 -11.00 12.25 -23.90
CA GLU A 5 -10.97 10.90 -23.35
C GLU A 5 -10.69 11.01 -21.86
N LYS A 6 -11.72 10.81 -21.03
CA LYS A 6 -11.54 10.70 -19.59
C LYS A 6 -10.67 9.46 -19.38
N LEU A 7 -9.42 9.64 -18.96
CA LEU A 7 -8.60 8.54 -18.48
C LEU A 7 -9.40 7.84 -17.37
N GLN A 8 -9.86 6.63 -17.68
CA GLN A 8 -10.61 5.80 -16.75
C GLN A 8 -9.62 5.14 -15.80
N ASN A 9 -9.71 5.44 -14.50
CA ASN A 9 -8.95 4.72 -13.47
C ASN A 9 -9.27 3.23 -13.57
N ARG A 10 -8.24 2.39 -13.76
CA ARG A 10 -8.39 0.93 -13.74
C ARG A 10 -7.91 0.41 -12.39
N SER A 11 -8.71 -0.48 -11.79
CA SER A 11 -8.28 -1.15 -10.56
C SER A 11 -7.27 -2.25 -10.86
N ILE A 12 -6.35 -2.46 -9.92
CA ILE A 12 -5.47 -3.63 -9.90
C ILE A 12 -5.85 -4.50 -8.69
N SER A 13 -5.75 -5.81 -8.82
CA SER A 13 -5.88 -6.69 -7.66
C SER A 13 -4.66 -6.47 -6.76
N CYS A 14 -4.88 -6.35 -5.46
CA CYS A 14 -3.82 -6.17 -4.48
C CYS A 14 -4.05 -7.12 -3.30
N ARG A 15 -2.97 -7.73 -2.83
CA ARG A 15 -2.91 -8.53 -1.60
C ARG A 15 -1.67 -8.14 -0.83
N SER A 16 -1.83 -7.69 0.41
CA SER A 16 -0.71 -7.30 1.27
C SER A 16 -1.12 -7.31 2.73
N THR A 17 -0.16 -7.03 3.60
CA THR A 17 -0.36 -6.82 5.03
C THR A 17 -0.37 -5.33 5.31
N PHE A 18 -1.32 -4.89 6.12
CA PHE A 18 -1.53 -3.50 6.44
C PHE A 18 -1.61 -3.32 7.94
N ARG A 19 -1.03 -2.22 8.42
CA ARG A 19 -1.18 -1.75 9.77
C ARG A 19 -2.01 -0.47 9.76
N PRO A 20 -3.20 -0.46 10.38
CA PRO A 20 -3.97 0.77 10.54
C PRO A 20 -3.16 1.84 11.27
N LEU A 21 -3.26 3.08 10.81
CA LEU A 21 -2.68 4.25 11.48
C LEU A 21 -3.55 4.70 12.66
N GLU A 22 -4.86 4.51 12.54
CA GLU A 22 -5.87 4.79 13.55
C GLU A 22 -7.00 3.76 13.45
N GLU A 23 -7.91 3.79 14.43
CA GLU A 23 -9.13 2.98 14.38
C GLU A 23 -9.98 3.33 13.16
N SER A 24 -10.57 2.31 12.52
CA SER A 24 -11.44 2.54 11.37
C SER A 24 -12.60 3.48 11.69
N ASN A 25 -12.89 4.37 10.75
CA ASN A 25 -14.08 5.18 10.77
C ASN A 25 -15.25 4.46 10.09
N ALA A 26 -16.35 4.25 10.82
CA ALA A 26 -17.58 3.65 10.29
C ALA A 26 -18.60 4.72 9.90
N ILE A 27 -18.82 4.90 8.60
CA ILE A 27 -19.82 5.83 8.04
C ILE A 27 -21.08 5.03 7.70
N ILE A 28 -21.98 4.93 8.69
CA ILE A 28 -23.27 4.22 8.57
C ILE A 28 -24.40 5.23 8.78
N LYS A 29 -25.34 5.34 7.82
CA LYS A 29 -26.46 6.26 7.95
C LYS A 29 -27.47 5.75 9.01
N PRO A 30 -28.20 6.65 9.69
CA PRO A 30 -29.25 6.24 10.62
C PRO A 30 -30.25 5.26 9.96
N GLY A 31 -30.54 4.16 10.65
CA GLY A 31 -31.44 3.11 10.16
C GLY A 31 -30.79 2.07 9.24
N GLN A 32 -29.48 2.15 8.96
CA GLN A 32 -28.74 1.13 8.21
C GLN A 32 -27.88 0.26 9.14
N LEU A 33 -27.72 -1.02 8.79
CA LEU A 33 -26.83 -1.96 9.48
C LEU A 33 -25.42 -2.01 8.87
N TYR A 34 -25.31 -1.60 7.61
CA TYR A 34 -24.07 -1.63 6.84
C TYR A 34 -23.77 -0.23 6.30
N GLY A 35 -22.49 0.09 6.21
CA GLY A 35 -22.00 1.31 5.59
C GLY A 35 -20.53 1.16 5.24
N THR A 36 -19.88 2.27 4.93
CA THR A 36 -18.48 2.26 4.54
C THR A 36 -17.61 2.29 5.79
N ILE A 37 -16.71 1.32 5.90
CA ILE A 37 -15.63 1.31 6.89
C ILE A 37 -14.37 1.78 6.19
N SER A 38 -13.80 2.88 6.67
CA SER A 38 -12.61 3.53 6.11
C SER A 38 -11.49 3.52 7.13
N THR A 39 -10.32 3.03 6.72
CA THR A 39 -9.15 2.91 7.61
C THR A 39 -7.91 3.44 6.91
N PRO A 40 -7.26 4.49 7.42
CA PRO A 40 -6.00 4.92 6.85
C PRO A 40 -4.88 3.95 7.25
N SER A 41 -3.99 3.67 6.31
CA SER A 41 -2.82 2.82 6.46
C SER A 41 -1.68 3.37 5.60
N PHE A 42 -0.53 2.72 5.63
CA PHE A 42 0.58 2.97 4.72
C PHE A 42 1.03 1.67 4.04
N VAL A 43 1.83 1.83 2.97
CA VAL A 43 2.61 0.79 2.30
C VAL A 43 4.02 1.33 2.12
N THR A 44 5.03 0.56 2.52
CA THR A 44 6.43 0.91 2.32
C THR A 44 6.94 0.12 1.10
N CYS A 45 7.48 0.80 0.09
CA CYS A 45 7.94 0.11 -1.14
C CYS A 45 9.42 0.28 -1.47
N ASN A 46 10.26 0.62 -0.49
CA ASN A 46 11.70 0.73 -0.69
C ASN A 46 12.47 0.25 0.56
N SER A 47 13.43 -0.66 0.36
CA SER A 47 14.29 -1.23 1.40
C SER A 47 15.40 -0.27 1.84
N ASP A 48 15.83 0.62 0.95
CA ASP A 48 17.00 1.46 1.14
C ASP A 48 16.61 2.83 1.73
N GLU A 49 15.43 3.33 1.35
CA GLU A 49 14.78 4.50 1.95
C GLU A 49 13.28 4.22 2.12
N PRO A 50 12.80 3.82 3.31
CA PRO A 50 11.40 3.49 3.52
C PRO A 50 10.53 4.74 3.37
N VAL A 51 10.03 4.97 2.17
CA VAL A 51 8.99 5.95 1.92
C VAL A 51 7.66 5.27 2.18
N ASP A 52 6.94 5.77 3.19
CA ASP A 52 5.61 5.28 3.54
C ASP A 52 4.57 5.99 2.68
N TYR A 53 3.94 5.22 1.79
CA TYR A 53 2.86 5.69 0.94
C TYR A 53 1.53 5.50 1.64
N GLN A 54 0.85 6.60 1.93
CA GLN A 54 -0.48 6.55 2.52
C GLN A 54 -1.47 5.85 1.58
N VAL A 55 -2.26 4.94 2.13
CA VAL A 55 -3.34 4.21 1.45
C VAL A 55 -4.60 4.26 2.30
N LEU A 56 -5.75 4.37 1.65
CA LEU A 56 -7.05 4.26 2.32
C LEU A 56 -7.62 2.86 2.09
N LEU A 57 -7.84 2.12 3.18
CA LEU A 57 -8.48 0.81 3.15
C LEU A 57 -9.98 1.00 3.32
N ASN A 58 -10.76 0.54 2.34
CA ASN A 58 -12.21 0.67 2.33
C ASN A 58 -12.89 -0.68 2.19
N THR A 59 -13.98 -0.88 2.94
CA THR A 59 -14.95 -1.94 2.67
C THR A 59 -16.36 -1.49 3.05
N ASN A 60 -17.36 -2.23 2.61
CA ASN A 60 -18.73 -2.04 3.10
C ASN A 60 -19.05 -3.14 4.11
N ALA A 61 -19.24 -2.78 5.37
CA ALA A 61 -19.47 -3.70 6.47
C ALA A 61 -20.31 -3.07 7.59
N SER A 62 -20.65 -3.87 8.60
CA SER A 62 -21.20 -3.40 9.86
C SER A 62 -20.11 -2.78 10.75
N ALA A 63 -20.51 -2.01 11.77
CA ALA A 63 -19.59 -1.33 12.69
C ALA A 63 -18.70 -2.27 13.52
N GLU A 64 -18.96 -3.57 13.55
CA GLU A 64 -18.13 -4.54 14.27
C GLU A 64 -16.85 -4.94 13.51
N HIS A 65 -16.75 -4.60 12.23
CA HIS A 65 -15.62 -4.96 11.35
C HIS A 65 -14.54 -3.87 11.30
N ILE A 66 -14.40 -3.09 12.37
CA ILE A 66 -13.33 -2.10 12.50
C ILE A 66 -11.96 -2.76 12.60
N LEU A 67 -10.97 -2.13 11.98
CA LEU A 67 -9.57 -2.47 12.07
C LEU A 67 -8.93 -1.57 13.14
N LEU A 68 -8.05 -2.17 13.96
CA LEU A 68 -7.41 -1.50 15.09
C LEU A 68 -5.91 -1.33 14.85
N PRO A 69 -5.31 -0.20 15.29
CA PRO A 69 -3.88 0.08 15.07
C PRO A 69 -2.92 -0.89 15.79
N ASP A 70 -3.44 -1.59 16.80
CA ASP A 70 -2.70 -2.59 17.60
C ASP A 70 -2.50 -3.92 16.88
N PHE A 71 -3.05 -4.09 15.67
CA PHE A 71 -2.99 -5.34 14.93
C PHE A 71 -2.59 -5.13 13.47
N ILE A 72 -2.02 -6.19 12.90
CA ILE A 72 -1.70 -6.28 11.48
C ILE A 72 -2.75 -7.13 10.79
N TYR A 73 -3.20 -6.68 9.62
CA TYR A 73 -4.24 -7.34 8.85
C TYR A 73 -3.73 -7.73 7.47
N GLY A 74 -3.94 -8.98 7.09
CA GLY A 74 -3.82 -9.43 5.71
C GLY A 74 -5.09 -9.07 4.96
N LEU A 75 -4.97 -8.25 3.91
CA LEU A 75 -6.09 -7.78 3.11
C LEU A 75 -5.89 -8.16 1.65
N SER A 76 -7.00 -8.48 0.98
CA SER A 76 -7.06 -8.72 -0.47
C SER A 76 -8.19 -7.89 -1.05
N GLY A 77 -7.97 -7.28 -2.22
CA GLY A 77 -8.93 -6.33 -2.76
C GLY A 77 -8.58 -5.76 -4.13
N LYS A 78 -9.26 -4.67 -4.46
CA LYS A 78 -9.03 -3.86 -5.65
C LYS A 78 -8.43 -2.51 -5.25
N LEU A 79 -7.16 -2.32 -5.61
CA LEU A 79 -6.46 -1.06 -5.44
C LEU A 79 -6.82 -0.13 -6.60
N LEU A 80 -7.31 1.06 -6.26
CA LEU A 80 -7.61 2.15 -7.18
C LEU A 80 -6.53 3.21 -7.04
N LEU A 81 -5.73 3.37 -8.09
CA LEU A 81 -4.86 4.52 -8.28
C LEU A 81 -5.71 5.62 -8.91
N LEU A 82 -5.90 6.72 -8.20
CA LEU A 82 -6.74 7.81 -8.67
C LEU A 82 -5.88 8.76 -9.51
N ASN A 83 -6.38 9.21 -10.66
CA ASN A 83 -5.80 10.34 -11.42
C ASN A 83 -5.96 11.70 -10.70
N THR A 84 -6.06 11.68 -9.37
CA THR A 84 -6.10 12.85 -8.50
C THR A 84 -4.97 12.74 -7.48
N PRO A 85 -4.58 13.83 -6.82
CA PRO A 85 -3.56 13.76 -5.78
C PRO A 85 -3.95 12.91 -4.56
N ALA A 86 -5.17 12.39 -4.47
CA ALA A 86 -5.63 11.60 -3.33
C ALA A 86 -4.82 10.31 -3.15
N ALA A 87 -4.75 9.84 -1.91
CA ALA A 87 -4.14 8.54 -1.60
C ALA A 87 -4.84 7.42 -2.40
N PRO A 88 -4.10 6.39 -2.85
CA PRO A 88 -4.69 5.18 -3.40
C PRO A 88 -5.72 4.58 -2.46
N VAL A 89 -6.78 3.99 -3.02
CA VAL A 89 -7.85 3.37 -2.23
C VAL A 89 -7.86 1.87 -2.49
N LEU A 90 -7.61 1.05 -1.46
CA LEU A 90 -7.81 -0.39 -1.52
C LEU A 90 -9.22 -0.73 -1.06
N ASN A 91 -10.08 -1.12 -2.00
CA ASN A 91 -11.37 -1.71 -1.67
C ASN A 91 -11.17 -3.19 -1.38
N TYR A 92 -11.13 -3.56 -0.11
CA TYR A 92 -10.85 -4.93 0.33
C TYR A 92 -12.12 -5.75 0.49
N TYR A 93 -11.96 -7.04 0.26
CA TYR A 93 -12.99 -8.06 0.42
C TYR A 93 -13.06 -8.47 1.89
N LEU A 94 -14.21 -8.22 2.52
CA LEU A 94 -14.40 -8.43 3.95
C LEU A 94 -14.16 -9.91 4.35
N GLU A 95 -14.62 -10.83 3.51
CA GLU A 95 -14.49 -12.27 3.68
C GLU A 95 -13.04 -12.77 3.60
N MET A 96 -12.12 -11.95 3.10
CA MET A 96 -10.69 -12.27 2.99
C MET A 96 -9.83 -11.55 4.03
N VAL A 97 -10.42 -10.85 4.99
CA VAL A 97 -9.69 -10.17 6.06
C VAL A 97 -9.13 -11.21 7.03
N ALA A 98 -7.81 -11.18 7.23
CA ALA A 98 -7.14 -12.00 8.23
C ALA A 98 -6.44 -11.12 9.25
N LYS A 99 -6.81 -11.23 10.53
CA LYS A 99 -6.08 -10.61 11.64
C LYS A 99 -4.85 -11.47 11.95
N ILE A 100 -3.66 -10.98 11.64
CA ILE A 100 -2.43 -11.79 11.63
C ILE A 100 -1.82 -11.87 13.02
N CYS A 101 -1.41 -10.73 13.57
CA CYS A 101 -0.78 -10.65 14.89
C CYS A 101 -0.92 -9.25 15.49
N PRO A 102 -0.69 -9.10 16.80
CA PRO A 102 -0.50 -7.79 17.41
C PRO A 102 0.72 -7.07 16.79
N ALA A 103 0.60 -5.77 16.55
CA ALA A 103 1.66 -4.95 16.00
C ALA A 103 2.94 -4.97 16.86
N ALA A 104 2.79 -5.09 18.19
CA ALA A 104 3.92 -5.21 19.12
C ALA A 104 4.71 -6.53 19.00
N GLN A 105 4.15 -7.55 18.35
CA GLN A 105 4.75 -8.88 18.20
C GLN A 105 5.27 -9.14 16.79
N GLN A 106 5.37 -8.10 15.97
CA GLN A 106 5.87 -8.18 14.60
C GLN A 106 7.40 -8.37 14.63
N LEU A 107 7.87 -9.62 14.41
CA LEU A 107 9.30 -9.98 14.40
C LEU A 107 10.05 -9.44 13.18
N GLU A 108 9.41 -9.39 12.02
CA GLU A 108 9.96 -8.82 10.78
C GLU A 108 8.96 -7.82 10.20
N ASP A 109 9.46 -6.72 9.64
CA ASP A 109 8.58 -5.75 8.99
C ASP A 109 8.04 -6.27 7.65
N SER A 110 7.02 -7.13 7.70
CA SER A 110 6.37 -7.71 6.52
C SER A 110 5.48 -6.73 5.75
N THR A 111 5.28 -5.50 6.24
CA THR A 111 4.46 -4.48 5.56
C THR A 111 5.09 -4.01 4.24
N ASN A 112 6.38 -4.28 4.06
CA ASN A 112 7.10 -4.03 2.81
C ASN A 112 6.83 -5.06 1.70
N LYS A 113 6.08 -6.13 1.98
CA LYS A 113 5.73 -7.18 1.00
C LYS A 113 4.31 -6.94 0.48
N THR A 114 4.21 -6.25 -0.66
CA THR A 114 2.95 -6.05 -1.37
C THR A 114 2.93 -6.86 -2.65
N PHE A 115 1.87 -7.67 -2.85
CA PHE A 115 1.62 -8.37 -4.10
C PHE A 115 0.48 -7.69 -4.86
N THR A 116 0.79 -7.15 -6.04
CA THR A 116 -0.20 -6.55 -6.94
C THR A 116 -0.27 -7.33 -8.24
N LEU A 117 -1.48 -7.61 -8.72
CA LEU A 117 -1.75 -8.26 -10.00
C LEU A 117 -2.73 -7.40 -10.81
N GLY A 118 -2.29 -6.91 -11.96
CA GLY A 118 -3.13 -6.12 -12.86
C GLY A 118 -2.54 -6.00 -14.26
N PRO A 119 -3.36 -5.64 -15.26
CA PRO A 119 -2.87 -5.34 -16.60
C PRO A 119 -2.07 -4.03 -16.58
N GLY A 120 -0.90 -4.03 -17.22
CA GLY A 120 -0.01 -2.88 -17.31
C GLY A 120 0.78 -2.85 -18.60
N VAL A 121 1.15 -1.65 -19.05
CA VAL A 121 2.08 -1.49 -20.16
C VAL A 121 3.47 -1.35 -19.56
N VAL A 122 4.32 -2.35 -19.81
CA VAL A 122 5.73 -2.27 -19.44
C VAL A 122 6.37 -1.17 -20.29
N ILE A 123 6.82 -0.11 -19.63
CA ILE A 123 7.47 1.02 -20.30
C ILE A 123 9.00 0.92 -20.24
N PHE A 124 9.53 0.21 -19.24
CA PHE A 124 10.96 -0.01 -19.11
C PHE A 124 11.24 -1.29 -18.31
N VAL A 125 12.22 -2.06 -18.78
CA VAL A 125 12.76 -3.22 -18.06
C VAL A 125 14.23 -2.94 -17.83
N ALA A 126 14.61 -2.69 -16.57
CA ALA A 126 16.01 -2.57 -16.23
C ALA A 126 16.61 -3.97 -16.25
N LYS A 127 17.58 -4.19 -17.14
CA LYS A 127 18.40 -5.40 -17.08
C LYS A 127 19.24 -5.34 -15.81
N PRO A 128 19.38 -6.47 -15.08
CA PRO A 128 20.30 -6.53 -13.95
C PRO A 128 21.68 -6.08 -14.42
N LYS A 129 22.27 -5.09 -13.76
CA LYS A 129 23.68 -4.79 -13.95
C LYS A 129 24.44 -5.93 -13.28
N SER A 130 25.14 -6.73 -14.07
CA SER A 130 26.21 -7.54 -13.51
C SER A 130 27.31 -6.57 -13.12
N ASP A 131 27.37 -6.19 -11.85
CA ASP A 131 28.59 -5.64 -11.28
C ASP A 131 29.61 -6.79 -11.26
N SER A 132 30.26 -6.99 -12.40
CA SER A 132 31.54 -7.69 -12.47
C SER A 132 32.53 -6.80 -11.75
N ASP A 133 32.75 -7.06 -10.46
CA ASP A 133 34.02 -6.84 -9.73
C ASP A 133 33.96 -7.21 -8.23
N LEU A 134 32.95 -7.95 -7.76
CA LEU A 134 32.97 -8.53 -6.42
C LEU A 134 32.71 -10.04 -6.48
N ASP A 135 33.57 -10.78 -5.79
CA ASP A 135 33.61 -12.25 -5.73
C ASP A 135 32.21 -12.86 -5.56
N PRO A 136 31.95 -14.01 -6.22
CA PRO A 136 30.63 -14.62 -6.24
C PRO A 136 30.24 -15.10 -4.84
N ILE A 137 29.50 -14.28 -4.11
CA ILE A 137 28.66 -14.78 -3.02
C ILE A 137 27.52 -15.53 -3.72
N GLU A 138 27.73 -16.82 -3.94
CA GLU A 138 26.70 -17.76 -4.38
C GLU A 138 25.42 -17.50 -3.58
N ASN A 139 24.32 -17.24 -4.29
CA ASN A 139 22.93 -17.11 -3.82
C ASN A 139 22.30 -15.71 -3.72
N LYS A 140 22.94 -14.61 -4.14
CA LYS A 140 22.19 -13.35 -4.32
C LYS A 140 21.43 -13.38 -5.66
N LYS A 141 20.15 -13.76 -5.62
CA LYS A 141 19.25 -13.62 -6.79
C LYS A 141 19.24 -12.14 -7.20
N MET A 142 19.52 -11.88 -8.48
CA MET A 142 19.45 -10.53 -9.03
C MET A 142 17.99 -10.11 -9.15
N ASP A 143 17.65 -8.96 -8.58
CA ASP A 143 16.31 -8.40 -8.68
C ASP A 143 16.04 -7.86 -10.09
N LEU A 144 14.90 -8.24 -10.65
CA LEU A 144 14.43 -7.70 -11.93
C LEU A 144 13.61 -6.44 -11.66
N ILE A 145 14.09 -5.31 -12.16
CA ILE A 145 13.39 -4.02 -12.03
C ILE A 145 12.55 -3.78 -13.28
N ILE A 146 11.23 -3.71 -13.11
CA ILE A 146 10.26 -3.44 -14.18
C ILE A 146 9.53 -2.14 -13.85
N HIS A 147 9.56 -1.17 -14.76
CA HIS A 147 8.73 0.03 -14.67
C HIS A 147 7.51 -0.18 -15.55
N VAL A 148 6.33 -0.08 -14.95
CA VAL A 148 5.06 -0.29 -15.62
C VAL A 148 4.24 0.98 -15.50
N ASN A 149 3.72 1.48 -16.63
CA ASN A 149 2.82 2.63 -16.63
C ASN A 149 1.38 2.15 -16.41
N HIS A 150 0.77 2.60 -15.32
CA HIS A 150 -0.58 2.20 -14.93
C HIS A 150 -1.57 3.36 -14.76
N SER A 151 -1.12 4.60 -14.55
CA SER A 151 -1.90 5.87 -14.50
C SER A 151 -0.99 7.04 -14.10
N ASP A 152 -1.49 8.28 -14.19
CA ASP A 152 -0.78 9.55 -13.91
C ASP A 152 -0.45 9.77 -12.41
N TRP A 153 -0.60 8.75 -11.57
CA TRP A 153 -0.34 8.84 -10.14
C TRP A 153 1.16 8.69 -9.87
N ASP A 154 1.82 9.80 -9.52
CA ASP A 154 3.24 9.85 -9.17
C ASP A 154 3.44 9.86 -7.64
N PRO A 155 3.94 8.76 -7.05
CA PRO A 155 4.26 8.67 -5.63
C PRO A 155 5.32 9.70 -5.18
N ALA A 156 6.23 10.13 -6.06
CA ALA A 156 7.34 11.02 -5.72
C ALA A 156 6.89 12.43 -5.31
N VAL A 157 5.66 12.82 -5.63
CA VAL A 157 5.10 14.14 -5.30
C VAL A 157 4.64 14.23 -3.83
N ARG A 158 4.52 13.10 -3.12
CA ARG A 158 3.99 13.05 -1.75
C ARG A 158 4.81 12.16 -0.81
N LEU A 159 6.12 12.41 -0.78
CA LEU A 159 6.97 11.95 0.32
C LEU A 159 6.48 12.54 1.64
N ILE A 160 5.93 11.71 2.52
CA ILE A 160 5.84 12.05 3.94
C ILE A 160 7.21 11.75 4.52
N SER A 161 8.06 12.77 4.59
CA SER A 161 9.25 12.68 5.43
C SER A 161 8.79 12.66 6.88
N LEU A 162 8.80 11.48 7.50
CA LEU A 162 8.80 11.40 8.95
C LEU A 162 10.15 11.96 9.43
N HIS A 163 10.21 13.28 9.59
CA HIS A 163 11.19 13.91 10.46
C HIS A 163 10.91 13.42 11.88
N ASN A 164 11.42 12.25 12.23
CA ASN A 164 11.69 11.93 13.62
C ASN A 164 12.84 12.85 14.06
N SER A 165 12.46 14.04 14.51
CA SER A 165 13.28 14.86 15.39
C SER A 165 13.44 14.10 16.71
N ILE A 166 14.35 13.13 16.74
CA ILE A 166 14.92 12.68 18.01
C ILE A 166 16.02 13.69 18.31
N ASP A 167 15.61 14.74 19.01
CA ASP A 167 16.47 15.67 19.70
C ASP A 167 17.34 14.86 20.67
N ARG A 168 18.58 14.56 20.25
CA ARG A 168 19.59 13.95 21.12
C ARG A 168 20.14 15.04 22.05
N HIS A 169 19.32 15.42 23.03
CA HIS A 169 19.82 16.04 24.24
C HIS A 169 20.16 14.96 25.28
N LEU A 170 21.47 14.82 25.52
CA LEU A 170 22.13 14.58 26.81
C LEU A 170 21.62 13.41 27.66
N TYR A 171 22.43 12.35 27.79
CA TYR A 171 23.44 12.18 28.86
C TYR A 171 24.46 11.11 28.44
#